data_AF-A0A9Q3I268-F1
#
_entry.id   AF-A0A9Q3I268-F1
#
_cell.length_a   1.000
_cell.length_b   1.000
_cell.length_c   1.000
_cell.angle_alpha   90.00
_cell.angle_beta   90.00
_cell.angle_gamma   90.00
#
_symmetry.space_group_name_H-M   'P 1'
#
loop_
_entity.id
_entity.type
_entity.pdbx_description
1 polymer ?
#
loop_
_entity_poly.entity_id
_entity_poly.type
_entity_poly.pdbx_seq_one_letter_code
_entity_poly.pdbx_strand_id
1 'polypeptide(L)'
;MVERGHKQLKDALVQMCGESGGKWKRYLPLVTLSDRISTKISIFFSPYELQFGQLPVLPVDIETKTFLEVELHKISKTEELLESRAKQLEGKEEMRRKAVEKLKKSMEDSMKY
;
A
#
# COMPACT_ATOMS: atom_id res chain seq x y z
N MET A 1 -9.42 10.33 21.48
CA MET A 1 -9.46 9.98 20.03
C MET A 1 -8.19 9.26 19.54
N VAL A 2 -7.34 8.75 20.43
CA VAL A 2 -6.09 8.04 20.09
C VAL A 2 -6.32 6.52 20.04
N GLU A 3 -7.08 6.00 21.00
CA GLU A 3 -7.36 4.56 21.14
C GLU A 3 -8.10 3.97 19.94
N ARG A 4 -9.05 4.71 19.35
CA ARG A 4 -9.78 4.26 18.17
C ARG A 4 -8.83 4.06 16.99
N GLY A 5 -8.01 5.06 16.64
CA GLY A 5 -7.05 4.98 15.53
C GLY A 5 -5.99 3.89 15.73
N HIS A 6 -5.52 3.71 16.96
CA HIS A 6 -4.59 2.64 17.29
C HIS A 6 -5.19 1.24 17.13
N LYS A 7 -6.51 1.08 17.25
CA LYS A 7 -7.16 -0.21 17.03
C LYS A 7 -6.96 -0.68 15.59
N GLN A 8 -7.30 0.14 14.59
CA GLN A 8 -7.16 -0.27 13.19
C GLN A 8 -5.70 -0.49 12.79
N LEU A 9 -4.77 0.31 13.34
CA LEU A 9 -3.33 0.11 13.13
C LEU A 9 -2.85 -1.23 13.69
N LYS A 10 -3.29 -1.61 14.90
CA LYS A 10 -2.96 -2.91 15.51
C LYS A 10 -3.55 -4.05 14.71
N ASP A 11 -4.83 -3.95 14.32
CA ASP A 11 -5.53 -5.00 13.57
C ASP A 11 -4.86 -5.23 12.22
N ALA A 12 -4.52 -4.16 11.48
CA ALA A 12 -3.77 -4.25 10.23
C ALA A 12 -2.35 -4.81 10.43
N LEU A 13 -1.67 -4.46 11.53
CA LEU A 13 -0.34 -4.98 11.84
C LEU A 13 -0.37 -6.48 12.16
N VAL A 14 -1.40 -6.93 12.89
CA VAL A 14 -1.62 -8.36 13.18
C VAL A 14 -1.88 -9.12 11.88
N GLN A 15 -2.71 -8.59 10.98
CA GLN A 15 -2.96 -9.18 9.66
C GLN A 15 -1.67 -9.28 8.83
N MET A 16 -0.85 -8.24 8.79
CA MET A 16 0.44 -8.25 8.08
C MET A 16 1.46 -9.24 8.66
N CYS A 17 1.46 -9.45 9.99
CA CYS A 17 2.38 -10.39 10.63
C CYS A 17 1.95 -11.86 10.49
N GLY A 18 0.65 -12.10 10.25
CA GLY A 18 0.06 -13.44 10.23
C GLY A 18 0.34 -14.20 11.53
N GLU A 19 0.72 -15.47 11.41
CA GLU A 19 1.05 -16.33 12.56
C GLU A 19 2.35 -15.94 13.27
N SER A 20 3.24 -15.18 12.61
CA SER A 20 4.56 -14.84 13.14
C SER A 20 4.58 -13.41 13.67
N GLY A 21 4.11 -13.25 14.91
CA GLY A 21 4.09 -11.96 15.61
C GLY A 21 5.47 -11.28 15.71
N GLY A 22 6.57 -12.03 15.62
CA GLY A 22 7.94 -11.49 15.67
C GLY A 22 8.32 -10.55 14.52
N LYS A 23 7.57 -10.55 13.41
CA LYS A 23 7.84 -9.70 12.24
C LYS A 23 7.30 -8.28 12.37
N TRP A 24 6.62 -7.93 13.46
CA TRP A 24 5.96 -6.63 13.63
C TRP A 24 6.90 -5.43 13.41
N LYS A 25 8.18 -5.53 13.80
CA LYS A 25 9.17 -4.47 13.60
C LYS A 25 9.39 -4.13 12.12
N ARG A 26 9.31 -5.13 11.24
CA ARG A 26 9.43 -4.97 9.79
C ARG A 26 8.18 -4.32 9.19
N TYR A 27 7.00 -4.70 9.68
CA TYR A 27 5.72 -4.27 9.13
C TYR A 27 5.20 -2.94 9.69
N LEU A 28 5.62 -2.55 10.90
CA LEU A 28 5.15 -1.33 11.55
C LEU A 28 5.38 -0.07 10.71
N PRO A 29 6.55 0.17 10.09
CA PRO A 29 6.75 1.32 9.20
C PRO A 29 5.80 1.32 8.00
N LEU A 30 5.52 0.14 7.43
CA LEU A 30 4.66 0.00 6.25
C LEU A 30 3.19 0.30 6.59
N VAL A 31 2.70 -0.24 7.71
CA VAL A 31 1.32 -0.02 8.18
C VAL A 31 1.11 1.44 8.60
N THR A 32 2.07 2.03 9.32
CA THR A 32 1.98 3.45 9.73
C THR A 32 2.08 4.41 8.56
N LEU A 33 2.90 4.11 7.54
CA LEU A 33 2.92 4.89 6.31
C LEU A 33 1.58 4.76 5.56
N SER A 34 1.05 3.54 5.45
CA SER A 34 -0.25 3.27 4.81
C SER A 34 -1.36 4.11 5.44
N ASP A 35 -1.38 4.25 6.76
CA ASP A 35 -2.37 5.05 7.48
C ASP A 35 -2.26 6.55 7.18
N ARG A 36 -1.02 7.05 7.07
CA ARG A 36 -0.78 8.47 6.77
C ARG A 36 -1.14 8.86 5.34
N ILE A 37 -0.93 7.96 4.38
CA ILE A 37 -1.18 8.23 2.96
C ILE A 37 -2.61 7.86 2.52
N SER A 38 -3.37 7.13 3.35
CA SER A 38 -4.74 6.75 3.01
C SER A 38 -5.73 7.84 3.39
N THR A 39 -6.59 8.21 2.44
CA THR A 39 -7.68 9.16 2.65
C THR A 39 -8.67 8.64 3.68
N LYS A 40 -9.02 9.47 4.65
CA LYS A 40 -10.02 9.15 5.67
C LYS A 40 -11.37 9.68 5.25
N ILE A 41 -12.39 8.81 5.21
CA ILE A 41 -13.76 9.17 4.78
C ILE A 41 -14.33 10.34 5.60
N SER A 42 -14.02 10.42 6.90
CA SER A 42 -14.55 11.47 7.79
C SER A 42 -14.09 12.89 7.43
N ILE A 43 -12.94 13.03 6.78
CA ILE A 43 -12.31 14.32 6.47
C ILE A 43 -12.03 14.48 4.97
N PHE A 44 -12.23 13.45 4.16
CA PHE A 44 -11.93 13.39 2.72
C PHE A 44 -10.47 13.67 2.32
N PHE A 45 -9.57 13.81 3.30
CA PHE A 45 -8.13 13.99 3.11
C PHE A 45 -7.36 12.90 3.85
N SER A 46 -6.16 12.61 3.39
CA SER A 46 -5.18 11.81 4.12
C SER A 46 -4.47 12.66 5.19
N PRO A 47 -4.00 12.05 6.30
CA PRO A 47 -3.17 12.75 7.26
C PRO A 47 -1.93 13.42 6.65
N TYR A 48 -1.36 12.82 5.61
CA TYR A 48 -0.24 13.40 4.86
C TYR A 48 -0.63 14.71 4.16
N GLU A 49 -1.77 14.74 3.47
CA GLU A 49 -2.27 15.95 2.82
C GLU A 49 -2.54 17.06 3.84
N LEU A 50 -3.12 16.74 4.99
CA LEU A 50 -3.36 17.73 6.04
C LEU A 50 -2.06 18.32 6.60
N GLN A 51 -1.00 17.51 6.68
CA GLN A 51 0.28 17.92 7.24
C GLN A 51 1.13 18.74 6.25
N PHE A 52 1.09 18.39 4.96
CA PHE A 52 2.01 18.93 3.96
C PHE A 52 1.32 19.76 2.87
N GLY A 53 0.00 19.76 2.79
CA GLY A 53 -0.75 20.47 1.75
C GLY A 53 -0.60 19.89 0.34
N GLN A 54 -0.12 18.66 0.21
CA GLN A 54 0.12 18.00 -1.08
C GLN A 54 -0.23 16.50 -1.01
N LEU A 55 -0.53 15.91 -2.17
CA LEU A 55 -0.83 14.48 -2.28
C LEU A 55 0.42 13.63 -1.95
N PRO A 56 0.24 12.47 -1.30
CA PRO A 56 1.34 11.54 -1.02
C PRO A 56 1.73 10.76 -2.29
N VAL A 57 2.40 11.43 -3.24
CA VAL A 57 2.91 10.79 -4.46
C VAL A 57 4.23 10.07 -4.14
N LEU A 58 4.21 8.75 -4.17
CA LEU A 58 5.39 7.92 -3.97
C LEU A 58 6.10 7.67 -5.31
N PRO A 59 7.43 7.45 -5.33
CA PRO A 59 8.14 7.07 -6.56
C PRO A 59 7.54 5.83 -7.24
N VAL A 60 7.02 4.90 -6.44
CA VAL A 60 6.35 3.69 -6.94
C VAL A 60 5.04 4.02 -7.69
N ASP A 61 4.34 5.08 -7.33
CA ASP A 61 3.13 5.53 -8.06
C ASP A 61 3.49 6.03 -9.47
N ILE A 62 4.68 6.61 -9.62
CA ILE A 62 5.19 7.13 -10.89
C ILE A 62 5.69 5.98 -11.76
N GLU A 63 6.45 5.05 -11.18
CA GLU A 63 7.04 3.91 -11.90
C GLU A 63 5.99 2.86 -12.28
N THR A 64 5.00 2.64 -11.43
CA THR A 64 3.97 1.61 -11.60
C THR A 64 2.59 2.24 -11.55
N LYS A 65 2.01 2.51 -12.73
CA LYS A 65 0.65 3.08 -12.87
C LYS A 65 -0.44 2.25 -12.16
N THR A 66 -0.19 0.97 -11.93
CA THR A 66 -1.09 0.03 -11.24
C THR A 66 -1.00 0.06 -9.72
N PHE A 67 0.00 0.71 -9.11
CA PHE A 67 0.13 0.74 -7.65
C PHE A 67 -1.00 1.50 -6.96
N LEU A 68 -1.53 2.53 -7.63
CA LEU A 68 -2.68 3.29 -7.16
C LEU A 68 -3.98 2.47 -7.18
N GLU A 69 -4.00 1.37 -7.93
CA GLU A 69 -5.17 0.51 -8.10
C GLU A 69 -5.26 -0.48 -6.93
N VAL A 70 -5.76 0.02 -5.81
CA VAL A 70 -6.30 -0.83 -4.75
C VAL A 70 -7.66 -1.34 -5.22
N GLU A 71 -7.97 -2.63 -5.04
CA GLU A 71 -9.31 -3.18 -5.29
C GLU A 71 -10.31 -2.64 -4.24
N LEU A 72 -10.56 -1.33 -4.25
CA LEU A 72 -11.36 -0.60 -3.25
C LEU A 72 -12.78 -1.19 -3.13
N HIS A 73 -13.31 -1.74 -4.21
CA HIS A 73 -14.61 -2.40 -4.23
C HIS A 73 -14.69 -3.68 -3.37
N LYS A 74 -13.54 -4.28 -3.00
CA LYS A 74 -13.48 -5.45 -2.10
C LYS A 74 -13.21 -5.09 -0.65
N ILE A 75 -12.88 -3.82 -0.37
CA ILE A 75 -12.41 -3.37 0.94
C ILE A 75 -13.57 -2.72 1.67
N SER A 76 -13.98 -3.33 2.78
CA SER A 76 -15.10 -2.83 3.60
C SER A 76 -14.61 -2.15 4.87
N LYS A 77 -13.44 -2.56 5.38
CA LYS A 77 -12.89 -2.06 6.64
C LYS A 77 -11.62 -1.26 6.45
N THR A 78 -11.35 -0.36 7.40
CA THR A 78 -10.12 0.42 7.38
C THR A 78 -8.89 -0.46 7.61
N GLU A 79 -8.94 -1.46 8.50
CA GLU A 79 -7.80 -2.37 8.67
C GLU A 79 -7.41 -3.09 7.38
N GLU A 80 -8.39 -3.56 6.60
CA GLU A 80 -8.19 -4.22 5.29
C GLU A 80 -7.56 -3.26 4.26
N LEU A 81 -7.97 -1.99 4.27
CA LEU A 81 -7.35 -0.96 3.43
C LEU A 81 -5.87 -0.77 3.77
N LEU A 82 -5.57 -0.67 5.07
CA LEU A 82 -4.21 -0.47 5.56
C LEU A 82 -3.34 -1.70 5.26
N GLU A 83 -3.88 -2.90 5.42
CA GLU A 83 -3.21 -4.16 5.09
C GLU A 83 -2.90 -4.24 3.58
N SER A 84 -3.90 -4.01 2.72
CA SER A 84 -3.73 -4.04 1.26
C SER A 84 -2.66 -3.05 0.80
N ARG A 85 -2.69 -1.83 1.32
CA ARG A 85 -1.70 -0.80 0.99
C ARG A 85 -0.31 -1.13 1.56
N ALA A 86 -0.22 -1.72 2.75
CA ALA A 86 1.04 -2.18 3.30
C ALA A 86 1.64 -3.33 2.47
N LYS A 87 0.82 -4.26 1.94
CA LYS A 87 1.26 -5.31 1.01
C LYS A 87 1.77 -4.74 -0.30
N GLN A 88 1.13 -3.71 -0.85
CA GLN A 88 1.63 -3.00 -2.03
C GLN A 88 3.01 -2.41 -1.75
N LEU A 89 3.18 -1.70 -0.63
CA LEU A 89 4.46 -1.10 -0.23
C LEU A 89 5.56 -2.15 -0.01
N GLU A 90 5.23 -3.30 0.58
CA GLU A 90 6.17 -4.41 0.73
C GLU A 90 6.57 -5.01 -0.62
N GLY A 91 5.57 -5.25 -1.48
CA GLY A 91 5.72 -5.91 -2.78
C GLY A 91 6.35 -5.06 -3.88
N LYS A 92 6.75 -3.81 -3.61
CA LYS A 92 7.22 -2.86 -4.64
C LYS A 92 8.35 -3.41 -5.52
N GLU A 93 9.36 -4.05 -4.94
CA GLU A 93 10.51 -4.57 -5.69
C GLU A 93 10.11 -5.80 -6.52
N GLU A 94 9.25 -6.64 -5.96
CA GLU A 94 8.72 -7.82 -6.65
C GLU A 94 7.84 -7.42 -7.83
N MET A 95 6.97 -6.43 -7.63
CA MET A 95 6.12 -5.86 -8.68
C MET A 95 6.97 -5.24 -9.79
N ARG A 96 8.00 -4.48 -9.43
CA ARG A 96 8.96 -3.91 -10.40
C ARG A 96 9.62 -5.01 -11.23
N ARG A 97 10.11 -6.09 -10.59
CA ARG A 97 10.73 -7.23 -11.27
C ARG A 97 9.77 -7.89 -12.27
N LYS A 98 8.55 -8.20 -11.84
CA LYS A 98 7.52 -8.83 -12.70
C LYS A 98 7.11 -7.91 -13.87
N ALA A 99 7.05 -6.60 -13.65
CA ALA A 99 6.75 -5.64 -14.70
C ALA A 99 7.85 -5.62 -15.78
N VAL A 100 9.12 -5.60 -15.36
CA VAL A 100 10.27 -5.67 -16.28
C VAL A 100 10.26 -6.98 -17.08
N GLU A 101 9.96 -8.11 -16.45
CA GLU A 101 9.88 -9.42 -17.12
C GLU A 101 8.76 -9.46 -18.18
N LYS A 102 7.57 -8.95 -17.83
CA LYS A 102 6.45 -8.83 -18.79
C LYS A 102 6.81 -7.93 -19.97
N LEU A 103 7.50 -6.82 -19.73
CA LEU A 103 7.93 -5.91 -20.79
C LEU A 103 8.91 -6.60 -21.75
N LYS A 104 9.91 -7.31 -21.23
CA LYS A 104 10.85 -8.09 -22.05
C LYS A 104 10.14 -9.10 -22.92
N LYS A 105 9.21 -9.86 -22.34
CA LYS A 105 8.40 -10.84 -23.08
C LYS A 105 7.57 -10.18 -24.18
N SER A 106 6.92 -9.05 -23.90
CA SER A 106 6.17 -8.29 -24.90
C SER A 106 7.06 -7.76 -26.04
N MET A 107 8.31 -7.38 -25.74
CA MET A 107 9.26 -6.96 -26.77
C MET A 107 9.72 -8.15 -27.64
N GLU A 108 10.00 -9.30 -27.03
CA GLU A 108 10.34 -10.54 -27.75
C GLU A 108 9.21 -11.00 -28.67
N ASP A 109 7.95 -10.92 -28.19
CA ASP A 109 6.78 -11.27 -28.98
C ASP A 109 6.57 -10.29 -30.15
N SER A 110 6.88 -9.00 -29.96
CA SER A 110 6.83 -7.99 -31.02
C SER A 110 7.94 -8.14 -32.07
N MET A 111 9.09 -8.72 -31.72
CA MET A 111 10.20 -8.95 -32.66
C MET A 111 10.04 -10.24 -33.49
N LYS A 112 9.12 -11.12 -33.09
CA LYS A 112 8.82 -12.38 -33.81
C LYS A 112 7.79 -12.19 -34.93
N TYR A 113 7.16 -11.03 -35.02
CA TYR A 113 6.29 -10.60 -36.11
C TYR A 113 7.05 -9.65 -37.05
#